data_AF-X1QI44-F1
#
_entry.id   AF-X1QI44-F1
#
_cell.length_a   1.000
_cell.length_b   1.000
_cell.length_c   1.000
_cell.angle_alpha   90.00
_cell.angle_beta   90.00
_cell.angle_gamma   90.00
#
_symmetry.space_group_name_H-M   'P 1'
#
loop_
_entity.id
_entity.type
_entity.pdbx_description
1 polymer ?
#
loop_
_entity_poly.entity_id
_entity_poly.type
_entity_poly.pdbx_seq_one_letter_code
_entity_poly.pdbx_strand_id
1 'polypeptide(L)' 'MKRASKLQVLEFIWKREIVTPLDLMDNFGYSRGGASWMLTWLKKQRLVINDRRGEWTITDDGMRRLIYYGRL' A
#
# COMPACT_ATOMS: atom_id res chain seq x y z
N MET A 1 12.94 -14.48 -4.19
CA MET A 1 11.53 -14.06 -4.00
C MET A 1 11.39 -12.62 -4.49
N LYS A 2 10.64 -12.33 -5.56
CA LYS A 2 10.46 -10.95 -6.04
C LYS A 2 9.49 -10.23 -5.10
N ARG A 3 9.95 -9.15 -4.44
CA ARG A 3 9.09 -8.31 -3.58
C ARG A 3 8.01 -7.64 -4.44
N ALA A 4 6.82 -7.46 -3.89
CA ALA A 4 5.73 -6.79 -4.58
C ALA A 4 6.13 -5.36 -4.99
N SER A 5 5.77 -4.98 -6.20
CA SER A 5 5.91 -3.60 -6.68
C SER A 5 4.98 -2.65 -5.91
N LYS A 6 5.28 -1.35 -5.99
CA LYS A 6 4.42 -0.30 -5.41
C LYS A 6 2.98 -0.37 -5.92
N LEU A 7 2.79 -0.64 -7.22
CA LEU A 7 1.47 -0.75 -7.82
C LEU A 7 0.71 -1.95 -7.27
N GLN A 8 1.38 -3.09 -7.06
CA GLN A 8 0.75 -4.27 -6.44
C GLN A 8 0.37 -4.01 -4.98
N VAL A 9 1.21 -3.32 -4.21
CA VAL A 9 0.89 -2.95 -2.83
C VAL A 9 -0.28 -1.96 -2.80
N LEU A 10 -0.29 -0.96 -3.68
CA LEU A 10 -1.38 0.02 -3.76
C LEU A 10 -2.72 -0.63 -4.18
N GLU A 11 -2.68 -1.53 -5.16
CA GLU A 11 -3.84 -2.32 -5.60
C GLU A 11 -4.36 -3.21 -4.46
N PHE A 12 -3.48 -3.80 -3.67
CA PHE A 12 -3.85 -4.58 -2.49
C PHE A 12 -4.54 -3.74 -1.42
N ILE A 13 -4.05 -2.53 -1.15
CA ILE A 13 -4.66 -1.60 -0.20
C ILE A 13 -6.07 -1.23 -0.66
N TRP A 14 -6.25 -0.94 -1.95
CA TRP A 14 -7.57 -0.68 -2.51
C TRP A 14 -8.54 -1.86 -2.31
N LYS A 15 -8.12 -3.09 -2.62
CA LYS A 15 -8.97 -4.29 -2.48
C LYS A 15 -9.38 -4.60 -1.03
N ARG A 16 -8.53 -4.25 -0.06
CA ARG A 16 -8.75 -4.53 1.36
C ARG A 16 -9.40 -3.36 2.11
N GLU A 17 -9.50 -2.19 1.49
CA GLU A 17 -9.94 -0.90 2.03
C GLU A 17 -9.03 -0.37 3.15
N ILE A 18 -8.70 -1.20 4.14
CA ILE A 18 -7.81 -0.92 5.27
C ILE A 18 -6.76 -2.03 5.37
N VAL A 19 -5.48 -1.65 5.51
CA VAL A 19 -4.39 -2.60 5.77
C VAL A 19 -3.48 -2.15 6.90
N THR A 20 -2.74 -3.10 7.45
CA THR A 20 -1.66 -2.89 8.40
C THR A 20 -0.31 -3.33 7.82
N PRO A 21 0.83 -2.99 8.44
CA PRO A 21 2.12 -3.56 8.05
C PRO A 21 2.16 -5.10 8.10
N LEU A 22 1.37 -5.74 8.97
CA LEU A 22 1.30 -7.19 9.07
C LEU A 22 0.70 -7.81 7.80
N ASP A 23 -0.32 -7.18 7.22
CA ASP A 23 -0.92 -7.65 5.97
C ASP A 23 0.10 -7.67 4.82
N LEU A 24 1.00 -6.68 4.77
CA LEU A 24 2.08 -6.66 3.78
C LEU A 24 3.13 -7.75 4.05
N MET A 25 3.38 -8.09 5.32
CA MET A 25 4.27 -9.19 5.67
C MET A 25 3.68 -10.52 5.20
N ASP A 26 2.41 -10.76 5.50
CA ASP A 26 1.73 -12.03 5.22
C ASP A 26 1.49 -12.23 3.71
N ASN A 27 1.12 -11.18 2.98
CA ASN A 27 0.74 -11.30 1.56
C ASN A 27 1.92 -11.13 0.59
N PHE A 28 3.00 -10.46 1.01
CA PHE A 28 4.12 -10.12 0.10
C PHE A 28 5.51 -10.49 0.66
N GLY A 29 5.58 -11.10 1.84
CA GLY A 29 6.83 -11.55 2.45
C GLY A 29 7.76 -10.40 2.85
N TYR A 30 7.22 -9.22 3.15
CA TYR A 30 8.02 -8.13 3.70
C TYR A 30 8.53 -8.47 5.11
N SER A 31 9.69 -7.95 5.47
CA SER A 31 10.02 -7.79 6.89
C SER A 31 9.18 -6.65 7.47
N ARG A 32 8.98 -6.63 8.79
CA ARG A 32 8.25 -5.55 9.47
C ARG A 32 8.76 -4.15 9.12
N GLY A 33 10.09 -3.97 9.09
CA GLY A 33 10.72 -2.72 8.68
C GLY A 33 10.48 -2.39 7.20
N GLY A 34 10.52 -3.41 6.32
CA GLY A 34 10.24 -3.24 4.89
C GLY A 34 8.79 -2.85 4.61
N ALA A 35 7.83 -3.45 5.30
CA ALA A 35 6.41 -3.12 5.18
C ALA A 35 6.15 -1.66 5.62
N SER A 36 6.64 -1.28 6.80
CA SER A 36 6.53 0.10 7.29
C SER A 36 7.18 1.12 6.35
N TRP A 37 8.34 0.79 5.78
CA TRP A 37 9.03 1.66 4.83
C TRP A 37 8.26 1.81 3.52
N MET A 38 7.70 0.73 2.98
CA MET A 38 6.86 0.76 1.77
C MET A 38 5.63 1.65 1.96
N LEU A 39 4.90 1.48 3.07
CA LEU A 39 3.72 2.29 3.38
C LEU A 39 4.07 3.77 3.58
N THR A 40 5.18 4.05 4.28
CA THR A 40 5.70 5.41 4.42
C THR A 40 6.07 6.02 3.06
N TRP A 41 6.60 5.23 2.13
CA TRP A 41 6.94 5.71 0.80
C TRP A 41 5.69 6.07 -0.01
N LEU A 42 4.68 5.20 -0.02
CA LEU A 42 3.41 5.48 -0.68
C LEU A 42 2.73 6.73 -0.09
N LYS A 43 2.84 6.94 1.23
CA LYS A 43 2.37 8.16 1.92
C LYS A 43 3.10 9.41 1.46
N LYS A 44 4.43 9.36 1.31
CA LYS A 44 5.21 10.49 0.75
C LYS A 44 4.77 10.87 -0.66
N GLN A 45 4.23 9.91 -1.41
CA GLN A 45 3.65 10.12 -2.74
C GLN A 45 2.16 10.50 -2.70
N ARG A 46 1.59 10.69 -1.50
CA ARG A 46 0.17 10.98 -1.25
C ARG A 46 -0.80 9.92 -1.76
N LEU A 47 -0.33 8.69 -2.02
CA LEU A 47 -1.15 7.61 -2.57
C LEU A 47 -1.93 6.84 -1.51
N VAL A 48 -1.46 6.88 -0.27
CA VAL A 48 -2.09 6.27 0.89
C VAL A 48 -1.99 7.22 2.07
N ILE A 49 -2.88 7.06 3.05
CA ILE A 49 -2.87 7.79 4.31
C ILE A 49 -2.84 6.80 5.47
N ASN A 50 -2.32 7.24 6.62
CA ASN A 50 -2.40 6.49 7.86
C ASN A 50 -3.53 7.11 8.69
N ASP A 51 -4.75 6.60 8.54
CA ASP A 51 -5.94 7.17 9.18
C ASP A 51 -5.93 6.96 10.69
N ARG A 52 -5.42 5.82 11.14
CA ARG A 52 -5.25 5.45 12.55
C ARG A 52 -3.91 4.76 12.75
N ARG A 53 -3.44 4.72 13.99
CA ARG A 53 -2.10 4.22 14.36
C ARG A 53 -1.81 2.82 13.80
N GLY A 54 -1.20 2.76 12.62
CA GLY A 54 -0.86 1.52 11.91
C GLY A 54 -1.88 1.01 10.88
N GLU A 55 -3.01 1.68 10.71
CA GLU A 55 -4.03 1.39 9.69
C GLU A 55 -3.84 2.33 8.49
N TRP A 56 -3.85 1.76 7.28
CA TRP A 56 -3.52 2.45 6.04
C TRP A 56 -4.61 2.24 5.01
N THR A 57 -5.03 3.33 4.38
CA THR A 57 -6.09 3.37 3.37
C THR A 57 -5.59 4.08 2.12
N ILE A 58 -6.24 3.82 0.99
CA ILE A 58 -5.92 4.49 -0.28
C ILE A 58 -6.55 5.89 -0.32
N THR A 59 -5.85 6.85 -0.92
CA THR A 59 -6.38 8.20 -1.18
C THR A 59 -6.95 8.31 -2.59
N ASP A 60 -7.63 9.40 -2.91
CA ASP A 60 -8.06 9.73 -4.27
C ASP A 60 -6.89 9.75 -5.27
N ASP A 61 -5.72 10.25 -4.86
CA ASP A 61 -4.51 10.27 -5.70
C ASP A 61 -3.97 8.85 -5.93
N GLY A 62 -4.08 7.98 -4.92
CA GLY A 62 -3.82 6.55 -5.04
C GLY A 62 -4.73 5.88 -6.07
N MET A 63 -6.03 6.16 -5.97
CA MET A 63 -7.06 5.66 -6.90
C MET A 63 -6.80 6.12 -8.34
N ARG A 64 -6.56 7.42 -8.54
CA ARG A 64 -6.19 7.97 -9.87
C ARG A 64 -4.96 7.29 -10.45
N ARG A 65 -3.98 6.97 -9.60
CA ARG A 65 -2.77 6.27 -10.05
C ARG A 65 -3.06 4.85 -10.51
N LEU A 66 -3.93 4.11 -9.81
CA LEU A 66 -4.32 2.77 -10.26
C LEU A 66 -5.05 2.83 -11.62
N ILE A 67 -5.97 3.77 -11.81
CA ILE A 67 -6.67 4.00 -13.09
C ILE A 67 -5.68 4.32 -14.21
N TYR A 68 -4.74 5.25 -13.97
CA TYR A 68 -3.73 5.64 -14.97
C TYR A 68 -2.89 4.45 -15.47
N TYR A 69 -2.65 3.45 -14.62
CA TYR A 69 -1.92 2.24 -14.98
C TYR A 69 -2.81 1.06 -15.38
N GLY A 70 -4.12 1.26 -15.58
CA GLY A 70 -5.07 0.21 -15.98
C GLY A 70 -5.22 -0.92 -14.95
N ARG A 71 -5.13 -0.58 -13.65
CA ARG A 71 -5.30 -1.51 -12.52
C ARG A 71 -6.70 -1.48 -11.92
N LEU A 72 -7.50 -0.49 -12.32
CA LEU A 72 -8.92 -0.27 -12.07
C LEU A 72 -9.54 0.11 -13.41
#